data_AF-A0AAV4L9S6-F1
#
_entry.id   AF-A0AAV4L9S6-F1
#
_cell.length_a   1.000
_cell.length_b   1.000
_cell.length_c   1.000
_cell.angle_alpha   90.00
_cell.angle_beta   90.00
_cell.angle_gamma   90.00
#
_symmetry.space_group_name_H-M   'P 1'
#
loop_
_entity.id
_entity.type
_entity.pdbx_description
1 polymer ?
#
loop_
_entity_poly.entity_id
_entity_poly.type
_entity_poly.pdbx_seq_one_letter_code
_entity_poly.pdbx_strand_id
1 'polypeptide(L)' 'MLKYDKITKKPVTFQRLFGVNLKDFEKILKKVEKIWMKEVVAQDKGPGRNRKCELSERLWMLLL' A
#
# COMPACT_ATOMS: atom_id res chain seq x y z
N MET A 1 -2.04 -7.09 12.97
CA MET A 1 -1.78 -6.29 11.75
C MET A 1 -2.59 -6.90 10.61
N LEU A 2 -3.52 -6.13 10.05
CA LEU A 2 -4.36 -6.51 8.92
C LEU A 2 -3.48 -6.52 7.66
N LYS A 3 -3.09 -7.70 7.18
CA LYS A 3 -2.26 -7.83 5.98
C LYS A 3 -3.09 -7.56 4.73
N TYR A 4 -2.54 -6.80 3.79
CA TYR A 4 -3.15 -6.50 2.48
C TYR A 4 -3.67 -7.78 1.80
N ASP A 5 -2.88 -8.85 1.82
CA ASP A 5 -3.20 -10.18 1.29
C ASP A 5 -4.47 -10.83 1.87
N LYS A 6 -4.87 -10.46 3.09
CA LYS A 6 -6.09 -10.99 3.71
C LYS A 6 -7.33 -10.28 3.21
N ILE A 7 -7.21 -9.06 2.67
CA ILE A 7 -8.34 -8.21 2.36
C ILE A 7 -8.56 -8.10 0.86
N THR A 8 -7.51 -8.28 0.06
CA THR A 8 -7.62 -8.63 -1.36
C THR A 8 -8.49 -9.87 -1.59
N LYS A 9 -8.50 -10.81 -0.62
CA LYS A 9 -9.38 -12.00 -0.63
C LYS A 9 -10.86 -11.70 -0.38
N LYS A 10 -11.22 -10.48 0.01
CA LYS A 10 -12.61 -10.03 0.25
C LYS A 10 -12.91 -8.74 -0.51
N PRO A 11 -13.02 -8.81 -1.85
CA PRO A 11 -13.14 -7.63 -2.71
C PRO A 11 -14.38 -6.77 -2.42
N VAL A 12 -15.51 -7.39 -2.02
CA VAL A 12 -16.74 -6.67 -1.65
C VAL A 12 -16.54 -5.83 -0.37
N THR A 13 -15.86 -6.38 0.63
CA THR A 13 -15.54 -5.65 1.86
C THR A 13 -14.56 -4.52 1.57
N PHE A 14 -13.54 -4.77 0.75
CA PHE A 14 -12.59 -3.76 0.32
C PHE A 14 -13.27 -2.58 -0.38
N GLN A 15 -14.14 -2.86 -1.36
CA GLN A 15 -14.87 -1.81 -2.08
C GLN A 15 -15.78 -0.98 -1.16
N ARG A 16 -16.41 -1.61 -0.16
CA ARG A 16 -17.24 -0.89 0.83
C ARG A 16 -16.43 0.03 1.74
N LEU A 17 -15.22 -0.38 2.12
CA LEU A 17 -14.37 0.40 3.02
C LEU A 17 -13.70 1.58 2.30
N PHE A 18 -13.27 1.38 1.05
CA PHE A 18 -12.41 2.34 0.35
C PHE A 18 -13.10 3.03 -0.85
N GLY A 19 -14.33 2.65 -1.17
CA GLY A 19 -15.07 3.22 -2.32
C GLY A 19 -14.47 2.89 -3.69
N VAL A 20 -13.39 2.11 -3.74
CA VAL A 20 -12.62 1.76 -4.95
C VAL A 20 -12.54 0.24 -5.06
N ASN A 21 -12.65 -0.26 -6.29
CA ASN A 21 -12.49 -1.68 -6.54
C ASN A 21 -11.01 -2.10 -6.41
N LEU A 22 -10.77 -3.37 -6.11
CA LEU A 22 -9.42 -3.88 -5.87
C LEU A 22 -8.48 -3.70 -7.06
N LYS A 23 -8.99 -3.87 -8.29
CA LYS A 23 -8.18 -3.74 -9.53
C LYS A 23 -7.68 -2.31 -9.74
N ASP A 24 -8.52 -1.32 -9.50
CA ASP A 24 -8.14 0.08 -9.65
C ASP A 24 -7.24 0.52 -8.51
N PHE A 25 -7.45 -0.02 -7.30
CA PHE A 25 -6.50 0.14 -6.21
C PHE A 25 -5.12 -0.43 -6.55
N GLU A 26 -5.02 -1.62 -7.13
CA GLU A 26 -3.74 -2.20 -7.56
C GLU A 26 -3.03 -1.36 -8.65
N LYS A 27 -3.80 -0.75 -9.57
CA LYS A 27 -3.24 0.18 -10.55
C LYS A 27 -2.66 1.43 -9.88
N ILE A 28 -3.35 1.98 -8.89
CA ILE A 28 -2.87 3.11 -8.09
C ILE A 28 -1.62 2.69 -7.33
N LEU A 29 -1.65 1.52 -6.68
CA LEU A 29 -0.53 0.97 -5.93
C LEU A 29 0.73 0.89 -6.79
N LYS A 30 0.65 0.31 -8.00
CA LYS A 30 1.79 0.22 -8.93
C LYS A 30 2.34 1.58 -9.37
N LYS A 31 1.47 2.57 -9.60
CA LYS A 31 1.89 3.93 -9.95
C LYS A 31 2.62 4.60 -8.79
N VAL A 32 2.05 4.49 -7.59
CA VAL A 32 2.62 5.08 -6.38
C VAL A 32 3.90 4.36 -5.98
N GLU A 33 3.99 3.04 -6.13
CA GLU A 33 5.18 2.25 -5.82
C GLU A 33 6.40 2.72 -6.60
N LYS A 34 6.24 2.98 -7.90
CA LYS A 34 7.33 3.51 -8.73
C LYS A 34 7.83 4.86 -8.23
N ILE A 35 6.93 5.74 -7.81
CA ILE A 35 7.28 7.07 -7.29
C ILE A 35 7.90 6.94 -5.90
N TRP A 36 7.30 6.13 -5.02
CA TRP A 36 7.77 5.87 -3.66
C TRP A 36 9.18 5.26 -3.65
N MET A 37 9.45 4.31 -4.54
CA MET A 37 10.78 3.71 -4.68
C MET A 37 11.82 4.74 -5.13
N LYS A 38 11.44 5.65 -6.03
CA LYS A 38 12.33 6.67 -6.59
C LYS A 38 12.58 7.84 -5.64
N GLU A 39 11.56 8.30 -4.93
CA GLU A 39 11.64 9.53 -4.15
C GLU A 39 11.82 9.28 -2.66
N VAL A 40 11.18 8.26 -2.09
CA VAL A 40 11.25 8.02 -0.64
C VAL A 40 12.34 7.01 -0.32
N VAL A 41 12.34 5.86 -1.00
CA VAL A 41 13.31 4.78 -0.73
C VAL A 41 14.73 5.15 -1.12
N ALA A 42 14.91 5.84 -2.26
CA ALA A 42 16.24 6.26 -2.72
C ALA A 42 16.84 7.39 -1.87
N GLN A 43 16.01 8.21 -1.23
CA GLN A 43 16.43 9.28 -0.32
C GLN A 43 16.64 8.77 1.12
N ASP A 44 15.92 7.72 1.54
CA ASP A 44 16.04 7.10 2.85
C ASP A 44 17.25 6.14 2.91
N LYS A 45 18.46 6.71 3.01
CA LYS A 45 19.77 6.02 3.10
C LYS A 45 20.18 5.62 4.53
N GLY A 46 19.24 5.50 5.47
CA GLY A 46 19.55 5.20 6.87
C GLY A 46 19.73 3.69 7.12
N PRO A 47 20.93 3.19 7.46
CA PRO A 47 21.10 1.80 7.88
C PRO A 47 20.42 1.61 9.24
N GLY A 48 19.32 0.85 9.27
CA GLY A 48 18.68 0.44 10.54
C GLY A 48 17.18 0.70 10.66
N ARG A 49 16.56 1.47 9.75
CA ARG A 49 15.09 1.50 9.68
C ARG A 49 14.59 0.22 9.03
N ASN A 50 14.36 -0.79 9.87
CA ASN A 50 13.64 -2.01 9.54
C ASN A 50 12.31 -1.63 8.86
N ARG A 51 12.26 -1.66 7.53
CA ARG A 51 11.04 -1.39 6.74
C ARG A 51 10.11 -2.59 6.87
N LYS A 52 9.61 -2.82 8.08
CA LYS A 52 8.66 -3.90 8.41
C LYS A 52 7.23 -3.62 7.91
N CYS A 53 6.99 -2.44 7.34
CA CYS A 53 5.68 -2.01 6.88
C CYS A 53 5.76 -1.72 5.38
N GLU A 54 5.15 -2.61 4.60
CA GLU A 54 5.10 -2.55 3.15
C GLU A 54 4.32 -1.32 2.67
N LEU A 55 4.61 -0.86 1.46
CA LEU A 55 3.94 0.32 0.89
C LEU A 55 2.42 0.13 0.83
N SER A 56 1.97 -1.09 0.56
CA SER A 56 0.56 -1.51 0.63
C SER A 56 -0.07 -1.18 1.98
N GLU A 57 0.59 -1.56 3.08
CA GLU A 57 0.13 -1.29 4.45
C GLU A 57 0.16 0.21 4.80
N ARG A 58 1.12 0.98 4.27
CA ARG A 58 1.21 2.42 4.49
C ARG A 58 0.15 3.21 3.73
N LEU A 59 -0.09 2.87 2.47
CA LEU A 59 -1.16 3.47 1.67
C LEU A 59 -2.54 3.16 2.25
N TRP A 60 -2.68 1.97 2.82
CA TRP A 60 -3.86 1.58 3.58
C TRP A 60 -4.11 2.48 4.79
N MET A 61 -3.08 2.79 5.57
CA MET A 61 -3.21 3.65 6.75
C MET A 61 -3.54 5.11 6.41
N LEU A 62 -3.29 5.56 5.18
CA LEU A 62 -3.65 6.91 4.71
C LEU A 62 -5.09 7.03 4.20
N LEU A 63 -5.75 5.89 3.92
CA LEU A 63 -7.11 5.82 3.38
C LEU A 63 -8.15 5.47 4.46
N LEU A 64 -7.72 5.32 5.71
CA LEU A 64 -8.54 5.14 6.91
C LEU A 64 -8.57 6.44 7.71
#